data_AF-A0A6H1U480-F1
#
_entry.id   AF-A0A6H1U480-F1
#
_cell.length_a   1.000
_cell.length_b   1.000
_cell.length_c   1.000
_cell.angle_alpha   90.00
_cell.angle_beta   90.00
_cell.angle_gamma   90.00
#
_symmetry.space_group_name_H-M   'P 1'
#
loop_
_entity.id
_entity.type
_entity.pdbx_description
1 polymer ?
#
loop_
_entity_poly.entity_id
_entity_poly.type
_entity_poly.pdbx_seq_one_letter_code
_entity_poly.pdbx_strand_id
1 'polypeptide(L)'
;MAATIGISLAAAALVVGAAGAALEWQYRRRPGNDLDVPPGEWNREILSPERHQLVGIVEFRNRTPSLEIMLPEVRAQVSLLSETSVDDIRTRVRVVPLHPDAPAREDGYWFGYIVKIGKSTRAKIAIDIEGNDLDRLKSAWVKIHYVTYGPEGRIPKVRHVVIPLQHPDPSVAPNPRTVPENGAEVFPIKTHLLTHLDDPVEIVKRYVLPHAQPGDIVTLGETPVAIMQDRWRHPSDVRPGWVARRLCYYFLPTSSLATACGLQTLVDLVGPGRVFFAFVGGAIARAFGYRGGFYQLAGEQARLIDDVTGTLPPYDSFIVLGPDRPEQVVADIQRETGLSAAIVDVNDLKAVKILAGTPDLSTAFLETALRSNPAGNADEQTPVVLIRPGKTASGQL
;
A
#
# COMPACT_ATOMS: atom_id res chain seq x y z
N MET A 1 -39.22 29.42 43.39
CA MET A 1 -38.75 30.18 42.22
C MET A 1 -37.28 29.89 41.86
N ALA A 2 -36.31 29.98 42.77
CA ALA A 2 -34.89 29.77 42.44
C ALA A 2 -34.55 28.36 41.89
N ALA A 3 -35.13 27.29 42.43
CA ALA A 3 -34.88 25.92 41.96
C ALA A 3 -35.41 25.67 40.53
N THR A 4 -36.58 26.22 40.20
CA THR A 4 -37.20 26.10 38.87
C THR A 4 -36.40 26.84 37.80
N ILE A 5 -35.83 28.00 38.16
CA ILE A 5 -34.94 28.77 37.29
C ILE A 5 -33.61 28.02 37.06
N GLY A 6 -33.03 27.40 38.10
CA GLY A 6 -31.81 26.61 38.00
C GLY A 6 -31.94 25.36 37.10
N ILE A 7 -33.06 24.63 37.21
CA ILE A 7 -33.36 23.48 36.34
C ILE A 7 -33.54 23.94 34.88
N SER A 8 -34.22 25.07 34.66
CA SER A 8 -34.44 25.63 33.33
C SER A 8 -33.14 26.08 32.67
N LEU A 9 -32.22 26.69 33.44
CA LEU A 9 -30.88 27.08 32.95
C LEU A 9 -30.00 25.87 32.65
N ALA A 10 -30.02 24.83 33.48
CA ALA A 10 -29.28 23.60 33.24
C ALA A 10 -29.79 22.85 31.98
N ALA A 11 -31.10 22.79 31.79
CA ALA A 11 -31.72 22.22 30.59
C ALA A 11 -31.36 23.02 29.33
N ALA A 12 -31.41 24.35 29.40
CA ALA A 12 -30.99 25.21 28.29
C ALA A 12 -29.50 25.02 27.93
N ALA A 13 -28.62 24.92 28.92
CA ALA A 13 -27.19 24.66 28.71
C ALA A 13 -26.94 23.29 28.07
N LEU A 14 -27.68 22.25 28.49
CA LEU A 14 -27.63 20.92 27.87
C LEU A 14 -28.09 20.94 26.41
N VAL A 15 -29.18 21.65 26.09
CA VAL A 15 -29.68 21.77 24.72
C VAL A 15 -28.70 22.54 23.84
N VAL A 16 -28.15 23.66 24.30
CA VAL A 16 -27.12 24.41 23.56
C VAL A 16 -25.86 23.57 23.39
N GLY A 17 -25.43 22.85 24.42
CA GLY A 17 -24.29 21.93 24.34
C GLY A 17 -24.51 20.79 23.36
N ALA A 18 -25.69 20.16 23.37
CA ALA A 18 -26.06 19.11 22.43
C ALA A 18 -26.19 19.64 20.99
N ALA A 19 -26.77 20.83 20.79
CA ALA A 19 -26.86 21.49 19.49
C ALA A 19 -25.46 21.85 18.95
N GLY A 20 -24.58 22.39 19.81
CA GLY A 20 -23.18 22.65 19.48
C GLY A 20 -22.43 21.37 19.11
N ALA A 21 -22.60 20.30 19.89
CA ALA A 21 -22.01 18.99 19.60
C ALA A 21 -22.56 18.38 18.31
N ALA A 22 -23.85 18.55 18.03
CA ALA A 22 -24.48 18.09 16.79
C ALA A 22 -23.99 18.86 15.57
N LEU A 23 -23.85 20.19 15.68
CA LEU A 23 -23.27 21.04 14.63
C LEU A 23 -21.80 20.67 14.36
N GLU A 24 -21.01 20.50 15.41
CA GLU A 24 -19.61 20.07 15.31
C GLU A 24 -19.49 18.66 14.73
N TRP A 25 -20.36 17.73 15.15
CA TRP A 25 -20.41 16.37 14.61
C TRP A 25 -20.82 16.36 13.13
N GLN A 26 -21.81 17.17 12.76
CA GLN A 26 -22.21 17.35 11.37
C GLN A 26 -21.07 17.96 10.55
N TYR A 27 -20.38 18.98 11.07
CA TYR A 27 -19.24 19.64 10.42
C TYR A 27 -18.08 18.65 10.19
N ARG A 28 -17.68 17.90 11.23
CA ARG A 28 -16.62 16.86 11.15
C ARG A 28 -16.96 15.70 10.22
N ARG A 29 -18.24 15.48 9.92
CA ARG A 29 -18.72 14.43 9.01
C ARG A 29 -18.89 14.90 7.57
N ARG A 30 -18.66 16.17 7.25
CA ARG A 30 -18.69 16.64 5.86
C ARG A 30 -17.32 16.33 5.23
N PRO A 31 -17.24 15.41 4.26
CA PRO A 31 -16.01 15.24 3.48
C PRO A 31 -15.83 16.48 2.61
N GLY A 32 -14.99 17.42 3.06
CA GLY A 32 -14.70 18.66 2.34
C GLY A 32 -13.61 18.48 1.29
N ASN A 33 -12.95 17.32 1.28
CA ASN A 33 -11.80 17.07 0.43
C ASN A 33 -11.58 15.56 0.16
N ASP A 34 -12.09 15.09 -0.97
CA ASP A 34 -11.92 13.71 -1.44
C ASP A 34 -11.47 13.71 -2.92
N LEU A 35 -10.27 14.24 -3.15
CA LEU A 35 -9.61 14.17 -4.44
C LEU A 35 -8.77 12.88 -4.50
N ASP A 36 -9.31 11.89 -5.20
CA ASP A 36 -8.68 10.60 -5.48
C ASP A 36 -7.68 10.74 -6.63
N VAL A 37 -6.47 10.20 -6.45
CA VAL A 37 -5.37 10.28 -7.42
C VAL A 37 -4.76 8.87 -7.55
N PRO A 38 -5.26 8.03 -8.48
CA PRO A 38 -4.67 6.73 -8.74
C PRO A 38 -3.23 6.86 -9.29
N PRO A 39 -2.45 5.77 -9.29
CA PRO A 39 -1.08 5.76 -9.82
C PRO A 39 -0.90 6.36 -11.22
N GLY A 40 -1.92 6.20 -12.07
CA GLY A 40 -1.87 6.58 -13.48
C GLY A 40 -1.23 5.51 -14.36
N GLU A 41 -1.18 5.79 -15.65
CA GLU A 41 -0.53 4.95 -16.66
C GLU A 41 0.86 5.49 -16.95
N TRP A 42 1.87 4.62 -16.97
CA TRP A 42 3.26 5.01 -17.15
C TRP A 42 3.90 4.21 -18.27
N ASN A 43 4.58 4.92 -19.18
CA ASN A 43 5.33 4.34 -20.26
C ASN A 43 6.78 4.80 -20.20
N ARG A 44 7.70 3.87 -20.47
CA ARG A 44 9.13 4.17 -20.65
C ARG A 44 9.46 4.06 -22.12
N GLU A 45 10.09 5.10 -22.65
CA GLU A 45 10.66 5.12 -23.99
C GLU A 45 12.19 5.23 -23.89
N ILE A 46 12.89 4.32 -24.57
CA ILE A 46 14.35 4.35 -24.69
C ILE A 46 14.67 5.12 -25.99
N LEU A 47 15.03 6.39 -25.87
CA LEU A 47 15.35 7.23 -27.03
C LEU A 47 16.77 6.94 -27.53
N SER A 48 17.69 6.67 -26.60
CA SER A 48 19.06 6.17 -26.84
C SER A 48 19.60 5.52 -25.56
N PRO A 49 20.74 4.81 -25.59
CA PRO A 49 21.33 4.23 -24.38
C PRO A 49 21.60 5.22 -23.25
N GLU A 50 21.87 6.49 -23.59
CA GLU A 50 22.16 7.57 -22.63
C GLU A 50 20.95 8.47 -22.35
N ARG A 51 19.79 8.19 -22.95
CA ARG A 51 18.61 9.03 -22.86
C ARG A 51 17.33 8.23 -22.84
N HIS A 52 16.69 8.17 -21.68
CA HIS A 52 15.37 7.58 -21.48
C HIS A 52 14.33 8.66 -21.22
N GLN A 53 13.08 8.37 -21.55
CA GLN A 53 11.95 9.20 -21.17
C GLN A 53 10.89 8.37 -20.45
N LEU A 54 10.43 8.85 -19.29
CA LEU A 54 9.25 8.32 -18.62
C LEU A 54 8.09 9.27 -18.83
N VAL A 55 6.94 8.75 -19.26
CA VAL A 55 5.72 9.52 -19.47
C VAL A 55 4.58 8.90 -18.69
N GLY A 56 4.05 9.66 -17.73
CA GLY A 56 2.90 9.29 -16.91
C GLY A 56 1.67 10.12 -17.23
N ILE A 57 0.49 9.51 -17.30
CA ILE A 57 -0.80 10.20 -17.29
C ILE A 57 -1.48 9.94 -15.96
N VAL A 58 -1.64 10.99 -15.16
CA VAL A 58 -2.22 10.91 -13.82
C VAL A 58 -3.55 11.64 -13.80
N GLU A 59 -4.55 11.04 -13.17
CA GLU A 59 -5.90 11.58 -13.07
C GLU A 59 -6.20 12.07 -11.66
N PHE A 60 -6.86 13.21 -11.55
CA PHE A 60 -7.37 13.78 -10.31
C PHE A 60 -8.89 13.71 -10.34
N ARG A 61 -9.49 12.86 -9.50
CA ARG A 61 -10.92 12.54 -9.49
C ARG A 61 -11.58 13.14 -8.27
N ASN A 62 -12.55 14.04 -8.46
CA ASN A 62 -13.32 14.55 -7.34
C ASN A 62 -14.42 13.54 -6.97
N ARG A 63 -14.23 12.87 -5.83
CA ARG A 63 -15.15 11.88 -5.26
C ARG A 63 -16.14 12.48 -4.25
N THR A 64 -16.00 13.76 -3.92
CA THR A 64 -16.93 14.40 -2.98
C THR A 64 -18.35 14.42 -3.56
N PRO A 65 -19.39 14.26 -2.74
CA PRO A 65 -20.76 14.15 -3.21
C PRO A 65 -21.39 15.50 -3.59
N SER A 66 -20.85 16.61 -3.10
CA SER A 66 -21.52 17.92 -3.17
C SER A 66 -20.58 19.12 -3.28
N LEU A 67 -19.26 18.92 -3.32
CA LEU A 67 -18.30 20.02 -3.29
C LEU A 67 -17.40 19.98 -4.51
N GLU A 68 -17.04 21.15 -5.01
CA GLU A 68 -15.97 21.26 -5.99
C GLU A 68 -14.63 21.31 -5.27
N ILE A 69 -13.59 20.77 -5.89
CA ILE A 69 -12.23 20.85 -5.38
C ILE A 69 -11.40 21.67 -6.35
N MET A 70 -10.79 22.73 -5.85
CA MET A 70 -9.83 23.51 -6.62
C MET A 70 -8.45 22.85 -6.50
N LEU A 71 -7.77 22.75 -7.64
CA LEU A 71 -6.43 22.19 -7.81
C LEU A 71 -5.49 23.32 -8.29
N PRO A 72 -5.13 24.28 -7.40
CA PRO A 72 -4.35 25.46 -7.77
C PRO A 72 -2.89 25.14 -8.13
N GLU A 73 -2.33 24.05 -7.62
CA GLU A 73 -0.91 23.73 -7.77
C GLU A 73 -0.73 22.22 -8.00
N VAL A 74 0.03 21.86 -9.03
CA VAL A 74 0.58 20.52 -9.24
C VAL A 74 2.03 20.64 -9.69
N ARG A 75 2.92 19.89 -9.04
CA ARG A 75 4.35 19.80 -9.36
C ARG A 75 4.79 18.36 -9.21
N ALA A 76 5.82 17.96 -9.93
CA ALA A 76 6.38 16.62 -9.81
C ALA A 76 7.89 16.66 -9.59
N GLN A 77 8.39 15.71 -8.83
CA GLN A 77 9.81 15.45 -8.59
C GLN A 77 10.07 13.96 -8.80
N VAL A 78 11.30 13.61 -9.17
CA VAL A 78 11.71 12.21 -9.32
C VAL A 78 12.96 11.94 -8.49
N SER A 79 12.99 10.79 -7.84
CA SER A 79 14.20 10.21 -7.24
C SER A 79 14.50 8.90 -7.94
N LEU A 80 15.69 8.79 -8.52
CA LEU A 80 16.14 7.56 -9.17
C LEU A 80 16.81 6.67 -8.13
N LEU A 81 16.49 5.38 -8.15
CA LEU A 81 17.05 4.38 -7.24
C LEU A 81 17.89 3.38 -8.02
N SER A 82 19.10 3.12 -7.51
CA SER A 82 20.06 2.16 -8.04
C SER A 82 20.93 1.61 -6.91
N GLU A 83 21.66 0.52 -7.15
CA GLU A 83 22.68 0.01 -6.23
C GLU A 83 23.94 0.90 -6.21
N THR A 84 24.19 1.62 -7.31
CA THR A 84 25.34 2.52 -7.45
C THR A 84 24.91 3.98 -7.43
N SER A 85 25.87 4.90 -7.31
CA SER A 85 25.58 6.35 -7.38
C SER A 85 24.86 6.70 -8.69
N VAL A 86 23.98 7.71 -8.60
CA VAL A 86 23.22 8.29 -9.71
C VAL A 86 23.59 9.76 -9.95
N ASP A 87 24.69 10.26 -9.35
CA ASP A 87 25.10 11.67 -9.40
C ASP A 87 25.44 12.17 -10.81
N ASP A 88 25.83 11.26 -11.71
CA ASP A 88 26.10 11.53 -13.12
C ASP A 88 24.83 11.57 -13.99
N ILE A 89 23.67 11.24 -13.43
CA ILE A 89 22.39 11.21 -14.15
C ILE A 89 21.63 12.51 -13.89
N ARG A 90 21.24 13.19 -14.98
CA ARG A 90 20.42 14.39 -14.96
C ARG A 90 18.97 14.03 -15.24
N THR A 91 18.06 14.67 -14.49
CA THR A 91 16.63 14.53 -14.71
C THR A 91 15.99 15.89 -14.99
N ARG A 92 15.02 15.91 -15.92
CA ARG A 92 14.18 17.08 -16.18
C ARG A 92 12.72 16.65 -16.14
N VAL A 93 11.97 17.19 -15.19
CA VAL A 93 10.54 16.90 -15.00
C VAL A 93 9.71 18.03 -15.58
N ARG A 94 8.70 17.69 -16.37
CA ARG A 94 7.69 18.61 -16.92
C ARG A 94 6.29 18.10 -16.56
N VAL A 95 5.46 18.99 -16.02
CA VAL A 95 4.05 18.71 -15.75
C VAL A 95 3.23 19.52 -16.74
N VAL A 96 2.41 18.85 -17.54
CA VAL A 96 1.55 19.46 -18.54
C VAL A 96 0.10 19.23 -18.15
N PRO A 97 -0.70 20.29 -17.90
CA PRO A 97 -2.11 20.13 -17.60
C PRO A 97 -2.86 19.55 -18.80
N LEU A 98 -3.72 18.56 -18.55
CA LEU A 98 -4.62 17.97 -19.54
C LEU A 98 -6.07 18.19 -19.07
N HIS A 99 -6.43 19.46 -18.90
CA HIS A 99 -7.79 19.85 -18.51
C HIS A 99 -8.77 19.57 -19.65
N PRO A 100 -9.99 19.05 -19.35
CA PRO A 100 -11.00 18.76 -20.37
C PRO A 100 -11.43 19.94 -21.24
N ASP A 101 -11.42 21.16 -20.69
CA ASP A 101 -12.01 22.36 -21.27
C ASP A 101 -11.03 23.53 -21.45
N ALA A 102 -9.74 23.31 -21.17
CA ALA A 102 -8.71 24.33 -21.33
C ALA A 102 -7.38 23.72 -21.82
N PRO A 103 -6.81 24.21 -22.94
CA PRO A 103 -5.54 23.71 -23.44
C PRO A 103 -4.38 24.08 -22.52
N ALA A 104 -3.33 23.26 -22.55
CA ALA A 104 -2.08 23.57 -21.85
C ALA A 104 -1.44 24.84 -22.42
N ARG A 105 -0.81 25.61 -21.54
CA ARG A 105 0.01 26.76 -21.93
C ARG A 105 1.38 26.28 -22.41
N GLU A 106 1.95 26.99 -23.38
CA GLU A 106 3.28 26.67 -23.93
C GLU A 106 4.42 26.87 -22.94
N ASP A 107 4.23 27.74 -21.94
CA ASP A 107 5.19 28.04 -20.88
C ASP A 107 5.29 26.94 -19.79
N GLY A 108 4.48 25.88 -19.89
CA GLY A 108 4.45 24.78 -18.93
C GLY A 108 3.85 25.16 -17.57
N TYR A 109 3.14 26.29 -17.48
CA TYR A 109 2.48 26.72 -16.25
C TYR A 109 1.25 25.86 -15.93
N TRP A 110 1.21 25.32 -14.70
CA TRP A 110 -0.01 24.74 -14.14
C TRP A 110 -0.93 25.88 -13.68
N PHE A 111 -2.02 26.10 -14.42
CA PHE A 111 -3.06 27.05 -13.98
C PHE A 111 -4.09 26.34 -13.11
N GLY A 112 -4.62 27.08 -12.12
CA GLY A 112 -5.57 26.53 -11.18
C GLY A 112 -6.84 26.03 -11.86
N TYR A 113 -7.29 24.84 -11.47
CA TYR A 113 -8.41 24.16 -12.10
C TYR A 113 -9.48 23.75 -11.09
N ILE A 114 -10.75 23.86 -11.47
CA ILE A 114 -11.88 23.42 -10.64
C ILE A 114 -12.31 22.03 -11.08
N VAL A 115 -12.05 21.03 -10.23
CA VAL A 115 -12.53 19.67 -10.45
C VAL A 115 -13.97 19.59 -9.94
N LYS A 116 -14.92 19.69 -10.87
CA LYS A 116 -16.36 19.62 -10.56
C LYS A 116 -16.74 18.27 -9.92
N ILE A 117 -17.88 18.25 -9.24
CA ILE A 117 -18.44 17.07 -8.56
C ILE A 117 -18.52 15.88 -9.54
N GLY A 118 -17.92 14.75 -9.17
CA GLY A 118 -17.92 13.52 -9.99
C GLY A 118 -17.16 13.64 -11.31
N LYS A 119 -16.38 14.71 -11.53
CA LYS A 119 -15.53 14.91 -12.70
C LYS A 119 -14.06 14.70 -12.35
N SER A 120 -13.24 14.68 -13.39
CA SER A 120 -11.80 14.55 -13.27
C SER A 120 -11.07 15.53 -14.18
N THR A 121 -9.79 15.73 -13.87
CA THR A 121 -8.81 16.33 -14.76
C THR A 121 -7.57 15.47 -14.79
N ARG A 122 -6.70 15.64 -15.79
CA ARG A 122 -5.46 14.89 -15.91
C ARG A 122 -4.24 15.81 -15.92
N ALA A 123 -3.08 15.22 -15.62
CA ALA A 123 -1.77 15.80 -15.84
C ALA A 123 -0.90 14.79 -16.59
N LYS A 124 -0.19 15.25 -17.61
CA LYS A 124 0.92 14.50 -18.20
C LYS A 124 2.21 14.87 -17.48
N ILE A 125 2.90 13.89 -16.96
CA ILE A 125 4.21 14.05 -16.32
C ILE A 125 5.24 13.44 -17.26
N ALA A 126 6.11 14.26 -17.82
CA ALA A 126 7.22 13.82 -18.66
C ALA A 126 8.54 14.00 -17.91
N ILE A 127 9.32 12.94 -17.80
CA ILE A 127 10.59 12.90 -17.09
C ILE A 127 11.65 12.48 -18.10
N ASP A 128 12.49 13.42 -18.52
CA ASP A 128 13.67 13.13 -19.33
C ASP A 128 14.80 12.71 -18.37
N ILE A 129 15.44 11.57 -18.65
CA ILE A 129 16.55 11.01 -17.88
C ILE A 129 17.75 10.88 -18.81
N GLU A 130 18.83 11.59 -18.51
CA GLU A 130 20.02 11.69 -19.35
C GLU A 130 21.27 11.38 -18.52
N GLY A 131 22.10 10.44 -18.98
CA GLY A 131 23.31 10.02 -18.27
C GLY A 131 23.87 8.70 -18.82
N ASN A 132 24.96 8.23 -18.24
CA ASN A 132 25.58 6.97 -18.65
C ASN A 132 24.94 5.78 -17.93
N ASP A 133 25.00 4.60 -18.56
CA ASP A 133 24.64 3.31 -17.96
C ASP A 133 23.26 3.33 -17.27
N LEU A 134 22.25 3.83 -17.98
CA LEU A 134 20.91 4.00 -17.42
C LEU A 134 20.20 2.67 -17.09
N ASP A 135 20.71 1.53 -17.56
CA ASP A 135 20.16 0.21 -17.29
C ASP A 135 20.44 -0.30 -15.87
N ARG A 136 21.38 0.33 -15.14
CA ARG A 136 21.61 0.07 -13.71
C ARG A 136 20.52 0.64 -12.81
N LEU A 137 19.62 1.47 -13.34
CA LEU A 137 18.51 2.05 -12.57
C LEU A 137 17.48 0.97 -12.25
N LYS A 138 17.17 0.81 -10.96
CA LYS A 138 16.18 -0.17 -10.49
C LYS A 138 14.77 0.36 -10.59
N SER A 139 14.54 1.59 -10.12
CA SER A 139 13.22 2.21 -10.12
C SER A 139 13.29 3.74 -10.12
N ALA A 140 12.19 4.38 -10.54
CA ALA A 140 11.97 5.81 -10.40
C ALA A 140 10.83 6.04 -9.40
N TRP A 141 11.12 6.78 -8.33
CA TRP A 141 10.13 7.25 -7.37
C TRP A 141 9.69 8.66 -7.71
N VAL A 142 8.50 8.77 -8.31
CA VAL A 142 7.88 10.04 -8.69
C VAL A 142 7.00 10.55 -7.55
N LYS A 143 7.27 11.76 -7.07
CA LYS A 143 6.49 12.47 -6.05
C LYS A 143 5.71 13.58 -6.73
N ILE A 144 4.39 13.43 -6.80
CA ILE A 144 3.47 14.40 -7.38
C ILE A 144 2.91 15.23 -6.24
N HIS A 145 3.46 16.42 -6.06
CA HIS A 145 2.98 17.38 -5.07
C HIS A 145 1.78 18.13 -5.63
N TYR A 146 0.67 18.12 -4.92
CA TYR A 146 -0.51 18.87 -5.32
C TYR A 146 -1.20 19.48 -4.13
N VAL A 147 -1.92 20.56 -4.38
CA VAL A 147 -2.71 21.26 -3.37
C VAL A 147 -4.17 21.09 -3.72
N THR A 148 -4.94 20.66 -2.73
CA THR A 148 -6.39 20.69 -2.77
C THR A 148 -6.88 21.89 -1.99
N TYR A 149 -7.78 22.67 -2.57
CA TYR A 149 -8.33 23.88 -1.98
C TYR A 149 -9.86 23.83 -2.02
N GLY A 150 -10.49 24.18 -0.91
CA GLY A 150 -11.94 24.10 -0.73
C GLY A 150 -12.36 24.51 0.68
N PRO A 151 -13.53 24.07 1.18
CA PRO A 151 -14.04 24.44 2.51
C PRO A 151 -13.12 24.05 3.68
N GLU A 152 -12.31 23.00 3.53
CA GLU A 152 -11.28 22.61 4.53
C GLU A 152 -10.00 23.47 4.44
N GLY A 153 -9.99 24.48 3.58
CA GLY A 153 -8.84 25.34 3.34
C GLY A 153 -7.83 24.73 2.38
N ARG A 154 -6.55 25.04 2.60
CA ARG A 154 -5.42 24.64 1.74
C ARG A 154 -4.77 23.36 2.29
N ILE A 155 -4.89 22.27 1.57
CA ILE A 155 -4.35 20.97 1.97
C ILE A 155 -3.29 20.51 0.96
N PRO A 156 -2.00 20.60 1.30
CA PRO A 156 -0.94 19.99 0.52
C PRO A 156 -1.00 18.47 0.67
N LYS A 157 -0.78 17.76 -0.44
CA LYS A 157 -0.75 16.30 -0.53
C LYS A 157 0.39 15.88 -1.46
N VAL A 158 0.82 14.64 -1.30
CA VAL A 158 1.76 14.00 -2.23
C VAL A 158 1.12 12.72 -2.74
N ARG A 159 1.14 12.51 -4.05
CA ARG A 159 0.92 11.20 -4.64
C ARG A 159 2.28 10.60 -4.96
N HIS A 160 2.56 9.45 -4.38
CA HIS A 160 3.78 8.70 -4.64
C HIS A 160 3.51 7.66 -5.72
N VAL A 161 4.36 7.63 -6.75
CA VAL A 161 4.32 6.62 -7.82
C VAL A 161 5.70 6.00 -7.96
N VAL A 162 5.77 4.68 -7.97
CA VAL A 162 7.04 3.93 -8.03
C VAL A 162 7.00 3.12 -9.31
N ILE A 163 7.95 3.40 -10.19
CA ILE A 163 8.00 2.84 -11.53
C ILE A 163 9.21 1.91 -11.57
N PRO A 164 9.03 0.59 -11.77
CA PRO A 164 10.17 -0.31 -11.97
C PRO A 164 10.85 0.02 -13.30
N LEU A 165 12.17 0.05 -13.30
CA LEU A 165 12.98 0.33 -14.49
C LEU A 165 13.77 -0.90 -14.96
N GLN A 166 13.91 -1.91 -14.10
CA GLN A 166 14.60 -3.15 -14.43
C GLN A 166 13.63 -4.32 -14.31
N HIS A 167 13.60 -5.18 -15.34
CA HIS A 167 12.81 -6.41 -15.32
C HIS A 167 13.71 -7.61 -15.59
N PRO A 168 13.74 -8.63 -14.71
CA PRO A 168 14.42 -9.88 -15.01
C PRO A 168 13.73 -10.59 -16.17
N ASP A 169 14.50 -11.36 -16.93
CA ASP A 169 13.99 -12.23 -17.99
C ASP A 169 13.21 -13.40 -17.37
N PRO A 170 11.90 -13.51 -17.60
CA PRO A 170 11.06 -14.55 -17.02
C PRO A 170 11.34 -15.96 -17.58
N SER A 171 12.19 -16.10 -18.60
CA SER A 171 12.59 -17.40 -19.12
C SER A 171 13.76 -18.04 -18.36
N VAL A 172 14.49 -17.26 -17.55
CA VAL A 172 15.64 -17.74 -16.79
C VAL A 172 15.15 -18.62 -15.65
N ALA A 173 15.52 -19.90 -15.67
CA ALA A 173 15.09 -20.86 -14.68
C ALA A 173 15.57 -20.49 -13.25
N PRO A 174 14.69 -20.49 -12.25
CA PRO A 174 15.05 -20.27 -10.86
C PRO A 174 15.83 -21.46 -10.29
N ASN A 175 16.70 -21.20 -9.31
CA ASN A 175 17.46 -22.25 -8.62
C ASN A 175 16.57 -22.97 -7.58
N PRO A 176 16.28 -24.27 -7.73
CA PRO A 176 15.49 -25.02 -6.75
C PRO A 176 16.24 -25.19 -5.43
N ARG A 177 15.49 -25.23 -4.34
CA ARG A 177 15.94 -25.72 -3.02
C ARG A 177 15.05 -26.91 -2.65
N THR A 178 15.64 -28.02 -2.24
CA THR A 178 14.87 -29.17 -1.73
C THR A 178 14.52 -28.96 -0.27
N VAL A 179 13.30 -29.30 0.13
CA VAL A 179 12.82 -29.32 1.52
C VAL A 179 12.86 -30.77 2.01
N PRO A 180 13.85 -31.17 2.83
CA PRO A 180 14.01 -32.57 3.21
C PRO A 180 12.82 -33.15 3.97
N GLU A 181 12.11 -32.34 4.74
CA GLU A 181 11.03 -32.76 5.63
C GLU A 181 9.79 -33.28 4.90
N ASN A 182 9.48 -32.73 3.72
CA ASN A 182 8.32 -33.13 2.92
C ASN A 182 8.67 -33.50 1.47
N GLY A 183 9.95 -33.47 1.10
CA GLY A 183 10.46 -33.78 -0.23
C GLY A 183 10.03 -32.80 -1.32
N ALA A 184 9.50 -31.63 -0.96
CA ALA A 184 9.11 -30.60 -1.92
C ALA A 184 10.34 -29.90 -2.51
N GLU A 185 10.19 -29.36 -3.72
CA GLU A 185 11.14 -28.41 -4.30
C GLU A 185 10.54 -27.01 -4.24
N VAL A 186 11.30 -26.03 -3.75
CA VAL A 186 10.89 -24.64 -3.71
C VAL A 186 11.78 -23.79 -4.62
N PHE A 187 11.16 -22.97 -5.44
CA PHE A 187 11.80 -22.15 -6.46
C PHE A 187 11.51 -20.68 -6.15
N PRO A 188 12.46 -19.93 -5.57
CA PRO A 188 12.33 -18.49 -5.43
C PRO A 188 12.36 -17.82 -6.80
N ILE A 189 11.29 -17.10 -7.13
CA ILE A 189 11.08 -16.48 -8.43
C ILE A 189 11.51 -15.02 -8.37
N LYS A 190 12.55 -14.67 -9.13
CA LYS A 190 13.06 -13.30 -9.18
C LYS A 190 12.12 -12.43 -10.00
N THR A 191 11.67 -11.32 -9.41
CA THR A 191 10.81 -10.34 -10.08
C THR A 191 11.53 -9.01 -10.23
N HIS A 192 10.91 -8.07 -10.94
CA HIS A 192 11.25 -6.67 -10.73
C HIS A 192 10.76 -6.21 -9.35
N LEU A 193 11.10 -4.97 -8.95
CA LEU A 193 10.46 -4.37 -7.77
C LEU A 193 8.96 -4.27 -8.03
N LEU A 194 8.16 -5.11 -7.38
CA LEU A 194 6.70 -5.08 -7.52
C LEU A 194 6.16 -3.75 -6.98
N THR A 195 5.27 -3.11 -7.73
CA THR A 195 4.68 -1.82 -7.38
C THR A 195 3.17 -1.83 -7.55
N HIS A 196 2.51 -0.74 -7.14
CA HIS A 196 1.08 -0.52 -7.36
C HIS A 196 0.69 -0.32 -8.84
N LEU A 197 1.63 -0.48 -9.78
CA LEU A 197 1.37 -0.56 -11.21
C LEU A 197 1.17 -2.01 -11.67
N ASP A 198 1.48 -2.98 -10.81
CA ASP A 198 1.38 -4.41 -11.09
C ASP A 198 0.08 -5.02 -10.55
N ASP A 199 -0.32 -6.12 -11.16
CA ASP A 199 -1.44 -6.96 -10.71
C ASP A 199 -0.91 -8.34 -10.28
N PRO A 200 -1.34 -8.88 -9.11
CA PRO A 200 -0.85 -10.16 -8.63
C PRO A 200 -1.02 -11.32 -9.63
N VAL A 201 -2.13 -11.38 -10.36
CA VAL A 201 -2.38 -12.44 -11.34
C VAL A 201 -1.42 -12.30 -12.52
N GLU A 202 -1.25 -11.09 -13.04
CA GLU A 202 -0.33 -10.83 -14.15
C GLU A 202 1.15 -11.07 -13.77
N ILE A 203 1.53 -10.83 -12.51
CA ILE A 203 2.85 -11.19 -11.98
C ILE A 203 3.06 -12.71 -11.98
N VAL A 204 2.07 -13.48 -11.52
CA VAL A 204 2.15 -14.95 -11.55
C VAL A 204 2.22 -15.44 -13.01
N LYS A 205 1.39 -14.91 -13.90
CA LYS A 205 1.44 -15.27 -15.33
C LYS A 205 2.80 -14.98 -15.96
N ARG A 206 3.39 -13.82 -15.64
CA ARG A 206 4.66 -13.39 -16.22
C ARG A 206 5.84 -14.19 -15.70
N TYR A 207 5.96 -14.37 -14.39
CA TYR A 207 7.19 -14.88 -13.77
C TYR A 207 7.11 -16.32 -13.28
N VAL A 208 5.91 -16.87 -13.08
CA VAL A 208 5.74 -18.21 -12.48
C VAL A 208 5.34 -19.24 -13.52
N LEU A 209 4.35 -18.93 -14.37
CA LEU A 209 3.86 -19.87 -15.39
C LEU A 209 4.93 -20.45 -16.31
N PRO A 210 6.00 -19.71 -16.71
CA PRO A 210 7.07 -20.29 -17.52
C PRO A 210 7.80 -21.48 -16.87
N HIS A 211 7.69 -21.64 -15.55
CA HIS A 211 8.38 -22.68 -14.76
C HIS A 211 7.43 -23.67 -14.08
N ALA A 212 6.13 -23.38 -14.09
CA ALA A 212 5.12 -24.13 -13.36
C ALA A 212 4.72 -25.43 -14.07
N GLN A 213 4.38 -26.43 -13.26
CA GLN A 213 3.83 -27.71 -13.68
C GLN A 213 2.44 -27.91 -13.04
N PRO A 214 1.59 -28.78 -13.62
CA PRO A 214 0.31 -29.13 -13.00
C PRO A 214 0.51 -29.66 -11.58
N GLY A 215 -0.22 -29.10 -10.61
CA GLY A 215 -0.12 -29.45 -9.19
C GLY A 215 0.93 -28.66 -8.41
N ASP A 216 1.69 -27.76 -9.06
CA ASP A 216 2.52 -26.80 -8.35
C ASP A 216 1.65 -25.75 -7.63
N ILE A 217 2.20 -25.18 -6.56
CA ILE A 217 1.58 -24.17 -5.71
C ILE A 217 2.39 -22.87 -5.83
N VAL A 218 1.75 -21.73 -6.02
CA VAL A 218 2.41 -20.42 -5.99
C VAL A 218 2.12 -19.71 -4.67
N THR A 219 3.16 -19.17 -4.03
CA THR A 219 3.02 -18.36 -2.82
C THR A 219 3.55 -16.95 -3.06
N LEU A 220 2.81 -15.94 -2.63
CA LEU A 220 3.21 -14.53 -2.68
C LEU A 220 3.39 -13.99 -1.26
N GLY A 221 4.43 -13.18 -1.06
CA GLY A 221 4.61 -12.45 0.19
C GLY A 221 3.48 -11.46 0.45
N GLU A 222 3.10 -11.30 1.71
CA GLU A 222 2.08 -10.35 2.16
C GLU A 222 2.37 -8.92 1.67
N THR A 223 3.54 -8.38 2.03
CA THR A 223 3.93 -6.99 1.77
C THR A 223 3.91 -6.64 0.27
N PRO A 224 4.50 -7.45 -0.63
CA PRO A 224 4.37 -7.22 -2.08
C PRO A 224 2.94 -7.18 -2.59
N VAL A 225 2.04 -8.05 -2.09
CA VAL A 225 0.62 -8.01 -2.50
C VAL A 225 -0.05 -6.71 -2.03
N ALA A 226 0.21 -6.28 -0.80
CA ALA A 226 -0.28 -4.99 -0.30
C ALA A 226 0.23 -3.80 -1.12
N ILE A 227 1.51 -3.83 -1.52
CA ILE A 227 2.11 -2.81 -2.38
C ILE A 227 1.41 -2.76 -3.74
N MET A 228 1.18 -3.91 -4.39
CA MET A 228 0.45 -3.99 -5.67
C MET A 228 -0.98 -3.45 -5.55
N GLN A 229 -1.60 -3.58 -4.38
CA GLN A 229 -2.94 -3.04 -4.08
C GLN A 229 -2.93 -1.56 -3.66
N ASP A 230 -1.80 -0.87 -3.77
CA ASP A 230 -1.63 0.53 -3.36
C ASP A 230 -1.88 0.79 -1.87
N ARG A 231 -1.65 -0.22 -1.01
CA ARG A 231 -1.92 -0.18 0.43
C ARG A 231 -0.71 0.23 1.26
N TRP A 232 -0.14 1.38 0.94
CA TRP A 232 1.04 1.93 1.59
C TRP A 232 0.89 3.45 1.69
N ARG A 233 1.40 4.06 2.78
CA ARG A 233 1.21 5.48 3.07
C ARG A 233 2.47 6.12 3.62
N HIS A 234 2.87 7.24 3.03
CA HIS A 234 3.99 8.00 3.55
C HIS A 234 3.58 8.66 4.88
N PRO A 235 4.43 8.68 5.93
CA PRO A 235 4.10 9.32 7.20
C PRO A 235 3.67 10.79 7.08
N SER A 236 4.14 11.52 6.05
CA SER A 236 3.71 12.92 5.80
C SER A 236 2.25 13.06 5.39
N ASP A 237 1.65 12.02 4.83
CA ASP A 237 0.26 12.01 4.36
C ASP A 237 -0.69 11.42 5.41
N VAL A 238 -0.16 11.00 6.56
CA VAL A 238 -0.93 10.55 7.71
C VAL A 238 -1.10 11.73 8.66
N ARG A 239 -2.35 11.97 9.09
CA ARG A 239 -2.67 13.01 10.06
C ARG A 239 -3.12 12.35 11.36
N PRO A 240 -2.19 12.05 12.29
CA PRO A 240 -2.57 11.46 13.57
C PRO A 240 -3.66 12.28 14.25
N GLY A 241 -4.65 11.60 14.82
CA GLY A 241 -5.70 12.15 15.64
C GLY A 241 -5.38 12.01 17.13
N TRP A 242 -6.33 12.37 17.99
CA TRP A 242 -6.14 12.26 19.44
C TRP A 242 -5.91 10.81 19.89
N VAL A 243 -6.71 9.86 19.37
CA VAL A 243 -6.62 8.44 19.74
C VAL A 243 -5.23 7.88 19.41
N ALA A 244 -4.77 8.07 18.17
CA ALA A 244 -3.49 7.56 17.74
C ALA A 244 -2.31 8.16 18.53
N ARG A 245 -2.31 9.48 18.75
CA ARG A 245 -1.24 10.16 19.53
C ARG A 245 -1.17 9.76 20.99
N ARG A 246 -2.27 9.30 21.59
CA ARG A 246 -2.31 8.95 23.03
C ARG A 246 -2.08 7.47 23.27
N LEU A 247 -2.70 6.62 22.46
CA LEU A 247 -2.67 5.18 22.68
C LEU A 247 -1.37 4.53 22.19
N CYS A 248 -0.65 5.13 21.23
CA CYS A 248 0.58 4.54 20.69
C CYS A 248 1.65 4.27 21.76
N TYR A 249 1.75 5.12 22.78
CA TYR A 249 2.72 4.98 23.88
C TYR A 249 2.51 3.75 24.78
N TYR A 250 1.37 3.07 24.66
CA TYR A 250 1.05 1.88 25.46
C TYR A 250 1.35 0.56 24.73
N PHE A 251 1.75 0.63 23.45
CA PHE A 251 2.25 -0.53 22.71
C PHE A 251 3.72 -0.78 23.01
N LEU A 252 4.18 -2.02 22.79
CA LEU A 252 5.61 -2.34 22.89
C LEU A 252 6.37 -1.53 21.84
N PRO A 253 7.56 -0.97 22.14
CA PRO A 253 8.31 -0.15 21.19
C PRO A 253 8.64 -0.82 19.86
N THR A 254 8.68 -2.15 19.83
CA THR A 254 8.90 -2.97 18.63
C THR A 254 7.65 -3.20 17.78
N SER A 255 6.50 -2.65 18.19
CA SER A 255 5.25 -2.75 17.44
C SER A 255 5.12 -1.60 16.46
N SER A 256 4.66 -1.89 15.25
CA SER A 256 4.28 -0.90 14.23
C SER A 256 3.15 0.04 14.69
N LEU A 257 2.41 -0.33 15.75
CA LEU A 257 1.38 0.51 16.37
C LEU A 257 1.91 1.40 17.51
N ALA A 258 3.22 1.34 17.80
CA ALA A 258 3.87 2.18 18.81
C ALA A 258 4.16 3.61 18.34
N THR A 259 3.89 3.93 17.07
CA THR A 259 3.96 5.29 16.54
C THR A 259 2.56 5.86 16.30
N ALA A 260 2.47 7.20 16.34
CA ALA A 260 1.21 7.88 16.10
C ALA A 260 0.74 7.74 14.64
N CYS A 261 1.66 7.61 13.67
CA CYS A 261 1.29 7.40 12.28
C CYS A 261 0.83 5.96 12.03
N GLY A 262 1.58 4.96 12.53
CA GLY A 262 1.19 3.55 12.41
C GLY A 262 -0.13 3.23 13.10
N LEU A 263 -0.39 3.80 14.29
CA LEU A 263 -1.71 3.63 14.92
C LEU A 263 -2.81 4.41 14.20
N GLN A 264 -2.50 5.55 13.57
CA GLN A 264 -3.49 6.31 12.81
C GLN A 264 -3.93 5.56 11.55
N THR A 265 -3.05 4.82 10.87
CA THR A 265 -3.48 4.02 9.70
C THR A 265 -4.50 2.95 10.12
N LEU A 266 -4.35 2.32 11.29
CA LEU A 266 -5.38 1.44 11.84
C LEU A 266 -6.68 2.20 12.16
N VAL A 267 -6.58 3.37 12.77
CA VAL A 267 -7.74 4.24 13.08
C VAL A 267 -8.51 4.61 11.80
N ASP A 268 -7.81 4.89 10.71
CA ASP A 268 -8.41 5.24 9.42
C ASP A 268 -9.18 4.05 8.81
N LEU A 269 -8.72 2.81 9.05
CA LEU A 269 -9.39 1.59 8.57
C LEU A 269 -10.63 1.22 9.38
N VAL A 270 -10.51 1.20 10.71
CA VAL A 270 -11.54 0.58 11.59
C VAL A 270 -12.30 1.58 12.45
N GLY A 271 -11.88 2.84 12.41
CA GLY A 271 -12.47 3.94 13.15
C GLY A 271 -11.87 4.14 14.55
N PRO A 272 -11.79 5.40 15.02
CA PRO A 272 -11.16 5.75 16.30
C PRO A 272 -11.85 5.12 17.51
N GLY A 273 -13.18 4.99 17.47
CA GLY A 273 -13.95 4.37 18.55
C GLY A 273 -13.62 2.89 18.72
N ARG A 274 -13.53 2.13 17.62
CA ARG A 274 -13.19 0.71 17.67
C ARG A 274 -11.78 0.50 18.19
N VAL A 275 -10.80 1.29 17.74
CA VAL A 275 -9.42 1.22 18.27
C VAL A 275 -9.39 1.50 19.77
N PHE A 276 -10.11 2.54 20.22
CA PHE A 276 -10.18 2.88 21.64
C PHE A 276 -10.79 1.75 22.49
N PHE A 277 -11.95 1.22 22.11
CA PHE A 277 -12.59 0.13 22.86
C PHE A 277 -11.80 -1.18 22.76
N ALA A 278 -11.15 -1.47 21.63
CA ALA A 278 -10.23 -2.59 21.49
C ALA A 278 -9.03 -2.48 22.44
N PHE A 279 -8.49 -1.26 22.61
CA PHE A 279 -7.42 -0.99 23.55
C PHE A 279 -7.86 -1.23 25.01
N VAL A 280 -9.00 -0.67 25.41
CA VAL A 280 -9.57 -0.86 26.76
C VAL A 280 -9.88 -2.34 27.01
N GLY A 281 -10.57 -3.00 26.09
CA GLY A 281 -10.91 -4.42 26.18
C GLY A 281 -9.67 -5.32 26.21
N GLY A 282 -8.65 -5.01 25.40
CA GLY A 282 -7.37 -5.71 25.40
C GLY A 282 -6.60 -5.57 26.72
N ALA A 283 -6.65 -4.39 27.35
CA ALA A 283 -6.06 -4.16 28.67
C ALA A 283 -6.79 -4.96 29.76
N ILE A 284 -8.13 -5.00 29.73
CA ILE A 284 -8.95 -5.82 30.63
C ILE A 284 -8.63 -7.31 30.44
N ALA A 285 -8.66 -7.80 29.19
CA ALA A 285 -8.34 -9.19 28.86
C ALA A 285 -6.94 -9.60 29.38
N ARG A 286 -5.95 -8.72 29.23
CA ARG A 286 -4.60 -8.92 29.76
C ARG A 286 -4.57 -9.00 31.29
N ALA A 287 -5.39 -8.21 31.99
CA ALA A 287 -5.52 -8.29 33.45
C ALA A 287 -6.08 -9.64 33.92
N PHE A 288 -6.89 -10.31 33.09
CA PHE A 288 -7.39 -11.67 33.31
C PHE A 288 -6.50 -12.77 32.69
N GLY A 289 -5.29 -12.44 32.24
CA GLY A 289 -4.33 -13.41 31.71
C GLY A 289 -4.45 -13.73 30.20
N TYR A 290 -5.42 -13.16 29.50
CA TYR A 290 -5.58 -13.35 28.05
C TYR A 290 -4.69 -12.40 27.25
N ARG A 291 -3.81 -12.94 26.41
CA ARG A 291 -2.92 -12.16 25.54
C ARG A 291 -3.55 -11.91 24.17
N GLY A 292 -3.26 -10.75 23.58
CA GLY A 292 -3.65 -10.45 22.19
C GLY A 292 -5.10 -9.98 21.97
N GLY A 293 -5.87 -9.73 23.04
CA GLY A 293 -7.27 -9.29 22.93
C GLY A 293 -7.47 -7.99 22.16
N PHE A 294 -6.48 -7.07 22.18
CA PHE A 294 -6.51 -5.86 21.34
C PHE A 294 -6.67 -6.21 19.86
N TYR A 295 -5.85 -7.11 19.33
CA TYR A 295 -5.84 -7.45 17.91
C TYR A 295 -7.13 -8.17 17.48
N GLN A 296 -7.70 -9.01 18.35
CA GLN A 296 -8.98 -9.66 18.09
C GLN A 296 -10.12 -8.64 17.97
N LEU A 297 -10.14 -7.62 18.83
CA LEU A 297 -11.18 -6.58 18.82
C LEU A 297 -10.96 -5.54 17.72
N ALA A 298 -9.71 -5.13 17.48
CA ALA A 298 -9.34 -4.16 16.46
C ALA A 298 -9.51 -4.73 15.03
N GLY A 299 -9.30 -6.04 14.86
CA GLY A 299 -9.41 -6.74 13.59
C GLY A 299 -8.06 -7.21 13.05
N GLU A 300 -8.09 -8.14 12.08
CA GLU A 300 -6.90 -8.79 11.49
C GLU A 300 -5.84 -7.77 11.01
N GLN A 301 -6.26 -6.68 10.37
CA GLN A 301 -5.37 -5.64 9.86
C GLN A 301 -4.46 -5.02 10.94
N ALA A 302 -4.87 -5.02 12.21
CA ALA A 302 -4.03 -4.51 13.30
C ALA A 302 -2.73 -5.29 13.48
N ARG A 303 -2.67 -6.56 13.03
CA ARG A 303 -1.46 -7.40 13.07
C ARG A 303 -0.61 -7.30 11.80
N LEU A 304 -1.15 -6.71 10.75
CA LEU A 304 -0.60 -6.71 9.40
C LEU A 304 -0.02 -5.34 9.00
N ILE A 305 -0.25 -4.30 9.83
CA ILE A 305 0.36 -3.00 9.59
C ILE A 305 1.83 -3.09 9.93
N ASP A 306 2.65 -2.76 8.95
CA ASP A 306 4.09 -2.57 9.10
C ASP A 306 4.41 -1.08 9.01
N ASP A 307 5.18 -0.57 9.98
CA ASP A 307 5.53 0.86 10.02
C ASP A 307 6.76 1.10 9.14
N VAL A 308 7.29 2.32 9.16
CA VAL A 308 8.57 2.65 8.53
C VAL A 308 9.64 1.65 9.00
N THR A 309 10.56 1.31 8.09
CA THR A 309 11.60 0.27 8.18
C THR A 309 11.12 -1.15 7.86
N GLY A 310 11.95 -1.96 7.18
CA GLY A 310 11.67 -3.39 6.93
C GLY A 310 11.28 -3.78 5.50
N THR A 311 11.09 -2.82 4.59
CA THR A 311 10.78 -3.08 3.16
C THR A 311 11.92 -2.58 2.25
N LEU A 312 11.91 -2.95 0.97
CA LEU A 312 12.81 -2.40 -0.04
C LEU A 312 12.58 -0.90 -0.29
N PRO A 313 13.62 -0.09 -0.52
CA PRO A 313 13.46 1.29 -0.96
C PRO A 313 12.63 1.42 -2.25
N PRO A 314 11.72 2.42 -2.33
CA PRO A 314 11.52 3.48 -1.34
C PRO A 314 10.50 3.14 -0.24
N TYR A 315 9.92 1.94 -0.24
CA TYR A 315 8.85 1.54 0.68
C TYR A 315 9.34 1.40 2.13
N ASP A 316 10.66 1.29 2.36
CA ASP A 316 11.30 1.40 3.67
C ASP A 316 10.93 2.69 4.42
N SER A 317 10.54 3.74 3.69
CA SER A 317 10.10 5.03 4.22
C SER A 317 8.57 5.16 4.39
N PHE A 318 7.82 4.07 4.24
CA PHE A 318 6.35 4.06 4.22
C PHE A 318 5.77 3.11 5.26
N ILE A 319 4.52 3.37 5.65
CA ILE A 319 3.70 2.45 6.41
C ILE A 319 2.98 1.56 5.40
N VAL A 320 3.17 0.25 5.47
CA VAL A 320 2.49 -0.74 4.62
C VAL A 320 1.36 -1.38 5.42
N LEU A 321 0.17 -1.49 4.83
CA LEU A 321 -0.96 -2.16 5.46
C LEU A 321 -1.04 -3.60 4.94
N GLY A 322 -1.72 -4.49 5.66
CA GLY A 322 -1.97 -5.84 5.16
C GLY A 322 -2.85 -5.85 3.90
N PRO A 323 -2.74 -6.87 3.03
CA PRO A 323 -3.55 -7.01 1.81
C PRO A 323 -5.05 -6.87 2.06
N ASP A 324 -5.75 -6.27 1.10
CA ASP A 324 -7.21 -6.27 1.04
C ASP A 324 -7.70 -7.54 0.33
N ARG A 325 -8.75 -8.17 0.87
CA ARG A 325 -9.40 -9.38 0.34
C ARG A 325 -8.40 -10.44 -0.19
N PRO A 326 -7.44 -10.89 0.63
CA PRO A 326 -6.41 -11.83 0.18
C PRO A 326 -7.00 -13.14 -0.38
N GLU A 327 -8.16 -13.59 0.15
CA GLU A 327 -8.89 -14.76 -0.38
C GLU A 327 -9.36 -14.58 -1.83
N GLN A 328 -9.77 -13.35 -2.20
CA GLN A 328 -10.16 -13.06 -3.57
C GLN A 328 -8.94 -13.10 -4.51
N VAL A 329 -7.79 -12.58 -4.05
CA VAL A 329 -6.55 -12.59 -4.83
C VAL A 329 -6.10 -14.02 -5.14
N VAL A 330 -6.06 -14.92 -4.15
CA VAL A 330 -5.66 -16.32 -4.39
C VAL A 330 -6.66 -17.07 -5.28
N ALA A 331 -7.97 -16.80 -5.12
CA ALA A 331 -9.00 -17.39 -5.98
C ALA A 331 -8.89 -16.90 -7.43
N ASP A 332 -8.58 -15.61 -7.65
CA ASP A 332 -8.36 -15.04 -8.97
C ASP A 332 -7.10 -15.64 -9.62
N ILE A 333 -6.01 -15.81 -8.87
CA ILE A 333 -4.80 -16.50 -9.36
C ILE A 333 -5.14 -17.94 -9.79
N GLN A 334 -5.84 -18.71 -8.95
CA GLN A 334 -6.20 -20.08 -9.28
C GLN A 334 -7.08 -20.18 -10.52
N ARG A 335 -8.09 -19.30 -10.63
CA ARG A 335 -8.98 -19.27 -11.79
C ARG A 335 -8.24 -18.98 -13.09
N GLU A 336 -7.32 -18.02 -13.07
CA GLU A 336 -6.66 -17.51 -14.27
C GLU A 336 -5.39 -18.29 -14.67
N THR A 337 -4.79 -19.04 -13.74
CA THR A 337 -3.52 -19.75 -13.96
C THR A 337 -3.62 -21.27 -13.78
N GLY A 338 -4.65 -21.75 -13.09
CA GLY A 338 -4.80 -23.16 -12.70
C GLY A 338 -3.90 -23.60 -11.54
N LEU A 339 -3.04 -22.72 -11.01
CA LEU A 339 -2.18 -23.02 -9.87
C LEU A 339 -2.91 -22.78 -8.55
N SER A 340 -2.71 -23.68 -7.59
CA SER A 340 -3.08 -23.41 -6.21
C SER A 340 -2.25 -22.24 -5.68
N ALA A 341 -2.83 -21.37 -4.87
CA ALA A 341 -2.20 -20.11 -4.50
C ALA A 341 -2.34 -19.79 -3.01
N ALA A 342 -1.30 -19.21 -2.42
CA ALA A 342 -1.35 -18.71 -1.05
C ALA A 342 -0.68 -17.34 -0.91
N ILE A 343 -1.19 -16.52 0.02
CA ILE A 343 -0.52 -15.31 0.49
C ILE A 343 0.03 -15.60 1.87
N VAL A 344 1.32 -15.34 2.05
CA VAL A 344 2.06 -15.73 3.24
C VAL A 344 2.89 -14.59 3.79
N ASP A 345 3.03 -14.55 5.11
CA ASP A 345 4.00 -13.76 5.83
C ASP A 345 5.00 -14.74 6.46
N VAL A 346 6.23 -14.71 5.98
CA VAL A 346 7.32 -15.61 6.38
C VAL A 346 8.46 -14.77 6.91
N ASN A 347 8.93 -15.09 8.10
CA ASN A 347 10.10 -14.45 8.69
C ASN A 347 11.22 -15.45 8.99
N ASP A 348 12.42 -14.92 9.18
CA ASP A 348 13.63 -15.73 9.46
C ASP A 348 13.59 -16.45 10.82
N LEU A 349 12.65 -16.10 11.69
CA LEU A 349 12.39 -16.80 12.95
C LEU A 349 11.60 -18.11 12.76
N LYS A 350 11.52 -18.59 11.51
CA LYS A 350 10.84 -19.83 11.10
C LYS A 350 9.33 -19.81 11.36
N ALA A 351 8.75 -18.63 11.55
CA ALA A 351 7.30 -18.47 11.64
C ALA A 351 6.74 -18.21 10.24
N VAL A 352 5.82 -19.06 9.83
CA VAL A 352 5.05 -18.94 8.59
C VAL A 352 3.62 -18.66 8.99
N LYS A 353 3.08 -17.55 8.52
CA LYS A 353 1.67 -17.19 8.69
C LYS A 353 1.01 -17.20 7.32
N ILE A 354 -0.03 -18.01 7.18
CA ILE A 354 -0.83 -18.05 5.96
C ILE A 354 -1.99 -17.07 6.13
N LEU A 355 -2.07 -16.06 5.27
CA LEU A 355 -3.12 -15.05 5.29
C LEU A 355 -4.34 -15.46 4.47
N ALA A 356 -4.11 -16.15 3.36
CA ALA A 356 -5.12 -16.74 2.50
C ALA A 356 -4.51 -17.90 1.71
N GLY A 357 -5.35 -18.85 1.31
CA GLY A 357 -4.93 -20.01 0.52
C GLY A 357 -6.11 -20.61 -0.23
N THR A 358 -5.86 -21.17 -1.41
CA THR A 358 -6.90 -21.92 -2.12
C THR A 358 -7.35 -23.14 -1.30
N PRO A 359 -8.62 -23.59 -1.44
CA PRO A 359 -9.20 -24.59 -0.53
C PRO A 359 -8.51 -25.96 -0.52
N ASP A 360 -7.76 -26.27 -1.57
CA ASP A 360 -7.01 -27.51 -1.78
C ASP A 360 -5.64 -27.53 -1.08
N LEU A 361 -5.28 -26.47 -0.35
CA LEU A 361 -3.97 -26.35 0.27
C LEU A 361 -3.94 -26.87 1.72
N SER A 362 -2.95 -27.72 2.00
CA SER A 362 -2.61 -28.11 3.38
C SER A 362 -1.73 -27.05 4.04
N THR A 363 -2.26 -26.39 5.09
CA THR A 363 -1.51 -25.43 5.92
C THR A 363 -0.20 -26.02 6.44
N ALA A 364 -0.24 -27.26 6.96
CA ALA A 364 0.94 -27.91 7.51
C ALA A 364 2.03 -28.18 6.45
N PHE A 365 1.61 -28.53 5.24
CA PHE A 365 2.53 -28.69 4.11
C PHE A 365 3.22 -27.37 3.76
N LEU A 366 2.46 -26.28 3.63
CA LEU A 366 2.99 -24.95 3.30
C LEU A 366 3.92 -24.41 4.38
N GLU A 367 3.53 -24.52 5.65
CA GLU A 367 4.39 -24.15 6.78
C GLU A 367 5.73 -24.90 6.76
N THR A 368 5.71 -26.17 6.34
CA THR A 368 6.92 -27.00 6.23
C THR A 368 7.77 -26.54 5.05
N ALA A 369 7.16 -26.34 3.88
CA ALA A 369 7.85 -25.93 2.65
C ALA A 369 8.49 -24.54 2.77
N LEU A 370 7.87 -23.63 3.51
CA LEU A 370 8.30 -22.23 3.63
C LEU A 370 9.12 -21.93 4.88
N ARG A 371 9.28 -22.88 5.82
CA ARG A 371 9.92 -22.67 7.13
C ARG A 371 11.33 -22.06 7.05
N SER A 372 12.07 -22.37 5.99
CA SER A 372 13.44 -21.90 5.76
C SER A 372 13.51 -20.51 5.13
N ASN A 373 12.36 -19.84 4.92
CA ASN A 373 12.23 -18.60 4.17
C ASN A 373 12.90 -18.69 2.77
N PRO A 374 12.37 -19.51 1.84
CA PRO A 374 12.97 -19.68 0.52
C PRO A 374 12.97 -18.40 -0.31
N ALA A 375 12.03 -17.50 -0.07
CA ALA A 375 11.95 -16.18 -0.67
C ALA A 375 13.13 -15.27 -0.27
N GLY A 376 13.80 -15.58 0.84
CA GLY A 376 14.86 -14.74 1.39
C GLY A 376 14.34 -13.41 1.92
N ASN A 377 15.24 -12.43 2.01
CA ASN A 377 14.94 -11.09 2.47
C ASN A 377 14.99 -10.07 1.33
N ALA A 378 14.54 -8.85 1.62
CA ALA A 378 14.42 -7.69 0.73
C ALA A 378 15.38 -7.70 -0.48
N ASP A 379 16.68 -7.79 -0.25
CA ASP A 379 17.71 -7.67 -1.29
C ASP A 379 17.69 -8.78 -2.37
N GLU A 380 17.09 -9.94 -2.10
CA GLU A 380 17.00 -11.06 -3.05
C GLU A 380 15.99 -10.79 -4.18
N GLN A 381 15.00 -9.90 -3.96
CA GLN A 381 13.92 -9.56 -4.90
C GLN A 381 13.16 -10.79 -5.43
N THR A 382 12.88 -11.74 -4.53
CA THR A 382 12.16 -12.99 -4.79
C THR A 382 10.83 -13.08 -4.01
N PRO A 383 9.90 -12.11 -4.18
CA PRO A 383 8.66 -12.04 -3.41
C PRO A 383 7.65 -13.15 -3.72
N VAL A 384 7.93 -13.98 -4.71
CA VAL A 384 7.09 -15.09 -5.17
C VAL A 384 7.91 -16.38 -5.10
N VAL A 385 7.30 -17.44 -4.59
CA VAL A 385 7.90 -18.78 -4.52
C VAL A 385 6.97 -19.77 -5.18
N LEU A 386 7.50 -20.54 -6.11
CA LEU A 386 6.81 -21.70 -6.69
C LEU A 386 7.21 -22.94 -5.88
N ILE A 387 6.24 -23.73 -5.46
CA ILE A 387 6.43 -24.94 -4.66
C ILE A 387 5.94 -26.12 -5.48
N ARG A 388 6.82 -27.09 -5.70
CA ARG A 388 6.48 -28.37 -6.33
C ARG A 388 6.40 -29.44 -5.26
N PRO A 389 5.21 -30.01 -5.01
CA PRO A 389 5.07 -31.12 -4.07
C PRO A 389 5.91 -32.34 -4.48
N GLY A 390 6.55 -33.00 -3.51
CA GLY A 390 7.25 -34.25 -3.74
C GLY A 390 6.28 -35.40 -4.06
N LYS A 391 6.74 -36.43 -4.79
CA LYS A 391 5.91 -37.58 -5.24
C LYS A 391 5.12 -38.27 -4.12
N THR A 392 5.59 -38.20 -2.88
CA THR A 392 4.97 -38.81 -1.68
C THR A 392 3.77 -38.02 -1.14
N ALA A 393 3.61 -36.74 -1.49
CA ALA A 393 2.56 -35.86 -0.96
C ALA A 393 1.27 -35.86 -1.78
N SER A 394 1.30 -36.35 -3.02
CA SER A 394 0.18 -36.39 -3.97
C SER A 394 -1.04 -37.22 -3.52
N GLY A 395 -0.98 -37.89 -2.36
CA GLY A 395 -2.06 -38.71 -1.79
C GLY A 395 -2.87 -38.03 -0.67
N GLN A 396 -2.58 -36.78 -0.32
CA GLN A 396 -3.28 -36.02 0.72
C GLN A 396 -3.63 -34.57 0.31
N LEU A 397 -3.59 -34.25 -0.98
CA LEU A 397 -4.09 -32.97 -1.52
C LEU A 397 -5.63 -32.96 -1.53
#